data_AF-A0A8T6PB38-F1
#
_entry.id   AF-A0A8T6PB38-F1
#
_cell.length_a   1.000
_cell.length_b   1.000
_cell.length_c   1.000
_cell.angle_alpha   90.00
_cell.angle_beta   90.00
_cell.angle_gamma   90.00
#
_symmetry.space_group_name_H-M   'P 1'
#
loop_
_entity.id
_entity.type
_entity.pdbx_description
1 polymer ?
#
loop_
_entity_poly.entity_id
_entity_poly.type
_entity_poly.pdbx_seq_one_letter_code
_entity_poly.pdbx_strand_id
1 'polypeptide(L)' 'MSDENSGKYEPLVESENFEVVRVTGPDGEITYHVELFNVTLHFFTEEWEEFVSLITEAGKED' A
#
# COMPACT_ATOMS: atom_id res chain seq x y z
N MET A 1 8.86 25.39 -7.82
CA MET A 1 7.70 24.74 -8.45
C MET A 1 7.07 23.95 -7.33
N SER A 2 5.90 24.36 -6.87
CA SER A 2 5.24 23.68 -5.75
C SER A 2 4.74 22.33 -6.26
N ASP A 3 5.13 21.24 -5.59
CA ASP A 3 4.68 19.88 -5.83
C ASP A 3 3.19 19.70 -5.47
N GLU A 4 2.32 20.62 -5.90
CA GLU A 4 0.87 20.59 -5.65
C GLU A 4 0.15 19.53 -6.51
N ASN A 5 0.88 18.77 -7.34
CA ASN A 5 0.35 17.72 -8.20
C ASN A 5 1.00 16.34 -7.93
N SER A 6 1.86 16.22 -6.93
CA SER A 6 2.41 14.92 -6.53
C SER A 6 1.46 14.29 -5.50
N GLY A 7 1.00 13.06 -5.76
CA GLY A 7 0.24 12.31 -4.75
C GLY A 7 0.96 12.27 -3.40
N LYS A 8 0.19 12.19 -2.31
CA LYS A 8 0.73 12.10 -0.95
C LYS A 8 1.08 10.65 -0.63
N TYR A 9 2.31 10.40 -0.19
CA TYR A 9 2.78 9.09 0.23
C TYR A 9 2.84 9.04 1.75
N GLU A 10 2.15 8.09 2.35
CA GLU A 10 2.11 7.88 3.80
C GLU A 10 2.48 6.42 4.12
N PRO A 11 3.69 6.17 4.65
CA PRO A 11 4.07 4.85 5.16
C PRO A 11 3.09 4.43 6.27
N LEU A 12 2.52 3.23 6.11
CA LEU A 12 1.64 2.63 7.12
C LEU A 12 2.41 1.70 8.04
N VAL A 13 3.32 0.92 7.46
CA VAL A 13 4.23 0.02 8.17
C VAL A 13 5.49 -0.15 7.35
N GLU A 14 6.62 -0.18 8.04
CA GLU A 14 7.94 -0.43 7.47
C GLU A 14 8.66 -1.50 8.31
N SER A 15 9.48 -2.28 7.65
CA SER A 15 10.41 -3.24 8.23
C SER A 15 11.75 -3.13 7.51
N GLU A 16 12.73 -3.96 7.88
CA GLU A 16 14.04 -3.96 7.21
C GLU A 16 13.94 -4.22 5.69
N ASN A 17 12.93 -4.98 5.26
CA ASN A 17 12.88 -5.56 3.91
C ASN A 17 11.56 -5.29 3.17
N PHE A 18 10.55 -4.81 3.88
CA PHE A 18 9.19 -4.63 3.36
C PHE A 18 8.59 -3.34 3.86
N GLU A 19 7.81 -2.70 2.99
CA GLU A 19 7.08 -1.48 3.30
C GLU A 19 5.65 -1.55 2.74
N VAL A 20 4.70 -0.95 3.45
CA VAL A 20 3.37 -0.67 2.93
C VAL A 20 3.13 0.84 2.98
N VAL A 21 2.84 1.43 1.83
CA VAL A 21 2.61 2.87 1.68
C VAL A 21 1.20 3.13 1.18
N ARG A 22 0.46 4.00 1.85
CA ARG A 22 -0.79 4.56 1.31
C ARG A 22 -0.44 5.74 0.41
N VAL A 23 -0.96 5.72 -0.81
CA VAL A 23 -0.82 6.83 -1.75
C VAL A 23 -2.18 7.48 -1.95
N THR A 24 -2.25 8.80 -1.79
CA THR A 24 -3.42 9.60 -2.12
C THR A 24 -3.11 10.43 -3.36
N GLY A 25 -3.75 10.10 -4.48
CA GLY A 25 -3.64 10.83 -5.74
C GLY A 25 -4.11 12.29 -5.64
N PRO A 26 -3.77 13.12 -6.63
CA PRO A 26 -4.17 14.54 -6.66
C PRO A 26 -5.70 14.72 -6.77
N ASP A 27 -6.41 13.71 -7.24
CA ASP A 27 -7.87 13.62 -7.32
C ASP A 27 -8.51 13.02 -6.05
N GLY A 28 -7.70 12.64 -5.07
CA GLY A 28 -8.14 11.98 -3.84
C GLY A 28 -8.30 10.46 -3.96
N GLU A 29 -7.95 9.85 -5.09
CA GLU A 29 -7.92 8.40 -5.24
C GLU A 29 -6.92 7.77 -4.26
N ILE A 30 -7.30 6.69 -3.58
CA ILE A 30 -6.44 5.99 -2.62
C ILE A 30 -6.00 4.66 -3.20
N THR A 31 -4.68 4.47 -3.27
CA THR A 31 -4.03 3.20 -3.58
C THR A 31 -3.07 2.79 -2.47
N TYR A 32 -2.75 1.50 -2.41
CA TYR A 32 -1.81 0.92 -1.46
C TYR A 32 -0.68 0.25 -2.22
N HIS A 33 0.55 0.58 -1.84
CA HIS A 33 1.76 0.01 -2.41
C HIS A 33 2.39 -0.92 -1.38
N VAL A 34 2.62 -2.18 -1.76
CA VAL A 34 3.43 -3.12 -0.97
C VAL A 34 4.77 -3.27 -1.67
N GLU A 35 5.83 -2.81 -1.03
CA GLU A 35 7.19 -2.88 -1.54
C GLU A 35 7.89 -4.13 -0.99
N LEU A 36 8.26 -5.04 -1.90
CA LEU A 36 8.88 -6.32 -1.63
C LEU A 36 10.22 -6.40 -2.38
N PHE A 37 11.27 -5.82 -1.80
CA PHE A 37 12.60 -5.73 -2.41
C PHE A 37 12.60 -5.24 -3.88
N ASN A 38 12.46 -6.17 -4.83
CA ASN A 38 12.50 -5.95 -6.28
C ASN A 38 11.12 -5.89 -6.95
N VAL A 39 10.04 -5.99 -6.19
CA VAL A 39 8.66 -5.96 -6.70
C VAL A 39 7.84 -4.97 -5.87
N THR A 40 7.05 -4.14 -6.54
CA THR A 40 6.01 -3.31 -5.90
C THR A 40 4.65 -3.77 -6.40
N LEU A 41 3.76 -4.10 -5.46
CA LEU A 41 2.36 -4.40 -5.76
C LEU A 41 1.52 -3.15 -5.52
N HIS A 42 0.66 -2.81 -6.48
CA HIS A 42 -0.25 -1.68 -6.38
C HIS A 42 -1.68 -2.20 -6.29
N PHE A 43 -2.42 -1.72 -5.31
CA PHE A 43 -3.81 -2.09 -5.08
C PHE A 43 -4.68 -0.84 -5.00
N PHE A 44 -5.84 -0.86 -5.65
CA PHE A 44 -6.92 0.04 -5.28
C PHE A 44 -7.47 -0.33 -3.90
N THR A 45 -8.26 0.56 -3.30
CA THR A 45 -8.78 0.35 -1.94
C THR A 45 -9.53 -0.98 -1.77
N GLU A 46 -10.38 -1.35 -2.72
CA GLU A 46 -11.16 -2.61 -2.67
C GLU A 46 -10.24 -3.86 -2.74
N GLU A 47 -9.26 -3.83 -3.64
CA GLU A 47 -8.30 -4.94 -3.80
C GLU A 47 -7.38 -5.08 -2.58
N TRP A 48 -7.02 -3.96 -1.96
CA TRP A 48 -6.23 -3.94 -0.73
C TRP A 48 -6.97 -4.59 0.42
N GLU A 49 -8.24 -4.25 0.62
CA GLU A 49 -9.08 -4.87 1.66
C GLU A 49 -9.20 -6.38 1.47
N GLU A 50 -9.41 -6.84 0.24
CA GLU A 50 -9.44 -8.27 -0.09
C GLU A 50 -8.10 -8.94 0.17
N PHE A 51 -6.99 -8.34 -0.28
CA PHE A 51 -5.64 -8.88 -0.09
C PHE A 51 -5.26 -9.01 1.39
N VAL A 52 -5.51 -7.98 2.20
CA VAL A 52 -5.23 -8.00 3.64
C VAL A 52 -6.07 -9.08 4.33
N SER A 53 -7.34 -9.20 3.97
CA SER A 53 -8.21 -10.27 4.48
C SER A 53 -7.63 -11.65 4.15
N LEU A 54 -7.26 -11.89 2.89
CA LEU A 54 -6.68 -13.15 2.43
C LEU A 54 -5.40 -13.53 3.20
N ILE A 55 -4.45 -12.60 3.31
CA ILE A 55 -3.18 -12.85 4.02
C ILE A 55 -3.40 -13.02 5.53
N THR A 56 -4.34 -12.26 6.11
CA THR A 56 -4.69 -12.41 7.53
C THR A 56 -5.27 -13.80 7.81
N GLU A 57 -6.18 -14.28 6.96
CA GLU A 57 -6.71 -15.64 7.09
C GLU A 57 -5.62 -16.70 6.85
N ALA A 58 -4.75 -16.50 5.85
CA ALA A 58 -3.64 -17.42 5.58
C ALA A 58 -2.59 -17.48 6.70
N GLY A 59 -2.43 -16.39 7.46
CA GLY A 59 -1.49 -16.29 8.59
C GLY A 59 -2.00 -16.87 9.90
N LYS A 60 -3.25 -17.32 9.97
CA LYS A 60 -3.76 -18.08 11.13
C LYS A 60 -3.22 -19.51 11.04
N GLU A 61 -2.21 -19.81 11.84
CA GLU A 61 -1.79 -21.20 12.11
C GLU A 61 -2.75 -21.82 13.15
N ASP A 62 -3.14 -23.09 12.98
CA ASP A 62 -3.89 -23.90 13.97
C ASP A 62 -3.05 -24.23 15.23
#